data_AF-A0A661DYI7-F1
#
_entry.id   AF-A0A661DYI7-F1
#
_cell.length_a   1.000
_cell.length_b   1.000
_cell.length_c   1.000
_cell.angle_alpha   90.00
_cell.angle_beta   90.00
_cell.angle_gamma   90.00
#
_symmetry.space_group_name_H-M   'P 1'
#
loop_
_entity.id
_entity.type
_entity.pdbx_description
1 polymer ?
#
loop_
_entity_poly.entity_id
_entity_poly.type
_entity_poly.pdbx_seq_one_letter_code
_entity_poly.pdbx_strand_id
1 'polypeptide(L)' 'RTAGTCYGPVAKNIHGIDECVSIESILHTLKAYALFISRWCELRKS' A
#
# COMPACT_ATOMS: atom_id res chain seq x y z
N ARG A 1 -13.29 -16.33 -12.43
CA ARG A 1 -11.89 -16.04 -12.04
C ARG A 1 -11.84 -14.62 -11.52
N THR A 2 -11.30 -14.39 -10.34
CA THR A 2 -11.17 -13.04 -9.75
C THR A 2 -9.78 -12.51 -10.04
N ALA A 3 -9.67 -11.28 -10.53
CA ALA A 3 -8.38 -10.61 -10.71
C ALA A 3 -7.91 -10.05 -9.36
N GLY A 4 -6.62 -10.21 -9.05
CA GLY A 4 -6.01 -9.72 -7.81
C GLY A 4 -4.69 -9.02 -8.10
N THR A 5 -4.33 -8.07 -7.23
CA THR A 5 -3.06 -7.35 -7.27
C THR A 5 -2.34 -7.50 -5.92
N CYS A 6 -1.01 -7.39 -5.93
CA CYS A 6 -0.18 -7.39 -4.72
C CYS A 6 0.76 -6.20 -4.79
N TYR A 7 0.50 -5.19 -3.96
CA TYR A 7 1.25 -3.93 -3.94
C TYR A 7 1.55 -3.53 -2.50
N GLY A 8 2.78 -3.13 -2.21
CA GLY A 8 3.22 -2.85 -0.85
C GLY A 8 4.46 -1.94 -0.82
N PRO A 9 4.87 -1.52 0.39
CA PRO A 9 6.02 -0.65 0.58
C PRO A 9 7.34 -1.38 0.34
N VAL A 10 8.41 -0.61 0.17
CA VAL A 10 9.78 -1.12 0.05
C VAL A 10 10.26 -1.60 1.43
N ALA A 11 10.49 -2.91 1.54
CA ALA A 11 11.05 -3.57 2.72
C ALA A 11 12.42 -4.19 2.44
N LYS A 12 13.16 -4.49 3.50
CA LYS A 12 14.47 -5.15 3.47
C LYS A 12 14.52 -6.25 4.52
N ASN A 13 15.32 -7.27 4.26
CA ASN A 13 15.52 -8.43 5.14
C ASN A 13 14.20 -9.13 5.54
N ILE A 14 13.25 -9.27 4.60
CA ILE A 14 11.99 -9.97 4.86
C ILE A 14 12.31 -11.40 5.29
N HIS A 15 11.85 -11.80 6.48
CA HIS A 15 12.17 -13.06 7.17
C HIS A 15 13.62 -13.16 7.72
N GLY A 16 14.32 -12.04 7.93
CA GLY A 16 15.71 -11.99 8.40
C GLY A 16 15.92 -11.14 9.65
N ILE A 17 17.16 -11.12 10.16
CA ILE A 17 17.58 -10.20 11.23
C ILE A 17 17.54 -8.76 10.68
N ASP A 18 17.14 -7.81 11.53
CA ASP A 18 16.96 -6.40 11.18
C ASP A 18 16.00 -6.20 9.99
N GLU A 19 14.92 -7.00 9.96
CA GLU A 19 13.78 -6.77 9.08
C GLU A 19 13.23 -5.36 9.29
N CYS A 20 13.18 -4.58 8.21
CA CYS A 20 12.72 -3.20 8.29
C CYS A 20 12.08 -2.74 6.98
N VAL A 21 11.45 -1.57 7.06
CA VAL A 21 10.64 -0.98 5.99
C VAL A 21 10.90 0.51 5.89
N SER A 22 10.85 1.06 4.67
CA SER A 22 10.94 2.49 4.46
C SER A 22 9.64 3.20 4.87
N ILE A 23 9.72 4.12 5.83
CA ILE A 23 8.58 4.92 6.28
C ILE A 23 8.00 5.78 5.15
N GLU A 24 8.84 6.43 4.36
CA GLU A 24 8.40 7.19 3.18
C GLU A 24 7.64 6.30 2.19
N SER A 25 8.11 5.07 1.99
CA SER A 25 7.42 4.11 1.11
C SER A 25 6.08 3.64 1.69
N ILE A 26 5.95 3.53 3.02
CA ILE A 26 4.66 3.29 3.67
C ILE A 26 3.70 4.44 3.39
N LEU A 27 4.12 5.69 3.58
CA LEU A 27 3.27 6.87 3.33
C LEU A 27 2.82 6.94 1.88
N HIS A 28 3.69 6.59 0.93
CA HIS A 28 3.32 6.50 -0.48
C HIS A 28 2.30 5.38 -0.74
N THR A 29 2.54 4.18 -0.21
CA THR A 29 1.63 3.02 -0.35
C THR A 29 0.26 3.32 0.24
N LEU A 30 0.20 3.97 1.39
CA LEU A 30 -1.03 4.42 2.04
C LEU A 30 -1.81 5.38 1.12
N LYS A 31 -1.14 6.38 0.53
CA LYS A 31 -1.78 7.31 -0.41
C LYS A 31 -2.34 6.57 -1.63
N ALA A 32 -1.60 5.60 -2.18
CA ALA A 32 -2.07 4.80 -3.30
C ALA A 32 -3.36 4.03 -2.94
N TYR A 33 -3.40 3.36 -1.78
CA TYR A 33 -4.60 2.66 -1.33
C TYR A 33 -5.77 3.59 -1.03
N ALA A 34 -5.52 4.71 -0.35
CA ALA A 34 -6.57 5.69 -0.05
C ALA A 34 -7.21 6.23 -1.33
N LEU A 35 -6.40 6.59 -2.34
CA LEU A 35 -6.89 7.04 -3.64
C LEU A 35 -7.60 5.93 -4.41
N PHE A 36 -7.07 4.70 -4.39
CA PHE A 36 -7.69 3.56 -5.03
C PHE A 36 -9.09 3.31 -4.45
N ILE A 37 -9.20 3.18 -3.12
CA ILE A 37 -10.47 2.93 -2.43
C ILE A 37 -11.45 4.09 -2.67
N SER A 38 -10.98 5.35 -2.55
CA SER A 38 -11.83 6.52 -2.79
C SER A 38 -12.42 6.53 -4.20
N ARG A 39 -11.64 6.14 -5.22
CA ARG A 39 -12.11 6.06 -6.61
C ARG A 39 -12.98 4.84 -6.85
N TRP A 40 -12.59 3.69 -6.32
CA TRP A 40 -13.29 2.42 -6.49
C TRP A 40 -14.67 2.43 -5.85
N CYS A 41 -14.79 3.02 -4.67
CA CYS A 41 -16.04 3.15 -3.93
C CYS A 41 -16.79 4.46 -4.23
N GLU A 42 -16.33 5.26 -5.19
CA GLU A 42 -16.94 6.55 -5.58
C GLU A 42 -17.21 7.51 -4.39
N LEU A 43 -16.32 7.51 -3.40
CA LEU A 43 -16.48 8.33 -2.20
C LEU A 43 -16.38 9.81 -2.58
N ARG A 44 -17.44 10.57 -2.31
CA ARG A 44 -17.46 12.02 -2.47
C ARG A 44 -17.00 12.70 -1.18
N LYS A 45 -16.35 13.86 -1.34
CA LYS A 45 -16.15 14.76 -0.19
C LYS A 45 -17.52 15.27 0.25
N SER A 46 -17.80 15.19 1.55
CA SER A 46 -18.99 15.80 2.15
C SER A 46 -18.87 17.31 2.20
#